data_AF-A0A6A8Q8B0-F1
#
_entry.id   AF-A0A6A8Q8B0-F1
#
_cell.length_a   1.000
_cell.length_b   1.000
_cell.length_c   1.000
_cell.angle_alpha   90.00
_cell.angle_beta   90.00
_cell.angle_gamma   90.00
#
_symmetry.space_group_name_H-M   'P 1'
#
loop_
_entity.id
_entity.type
_entity.pdbx_description
1 polymer ?
#
loop_
_entity_poly.entity_id
_entity_poly.type
_entity_poly.pdbx_seq_one_letter_code
_entity_poly.pdbx_strand_id
1 'polypeptide(L)'
;MLENKKLLQGLEGVTLLVFFTETGCSSCINNELKNINEYFGTFPKYIKFFYIGSIEEQQYKYYNKRLPIEALDINKNLLNGYVRLSNPVAMLVDPSGNIFELHKADTINHKLSNRFYKRIASFFNYLNCSKAS
;
A
#
# COMPACT_ATOMS: atom_id res chain seq x y z
N MET A 1 7.77 11.96 -6.89
CA MET A 1 6.89 12.73 -5.99
C MET A 1 5.45 12.40 -6.33
N LEU A 2 4.60 12.22 -5.32
CA LEU A 2 3.16 11.97 -5.50
C LEU A 2 2.43 13.26 -5.92
N GLU A 3 1.60 13.16 -6.96
CA GLU A 3 0.89 14.32 -7.51
C GLU A 3 -0.47 14.52 -6.84
N ASN A 4 -1.13 13.43 -6.49
CA ASN A 4 -2.44 13.49 -5.85
C ASN A 4 -2.29 13.76 -4.34
N LYS A 5 -2.32 15.05 -3.97
CA LYS A 5 -2.19 15.50 -2.58
C LYS A 5 -3.29 14.99 -1.66
N LYS A 6 -4.45 14.54 -2.17
CA LYS A 6 -5.50 13.93 -1.34
C LYS A 6 -5.00 12.64 -0.66
N LEU A 7 -4.09 11.90 -1.30
CA LEU A 7 -3.46 10.71 -0.73
C LEU A 7 -2.58 11.01 0.50
N LEU A 8 -2.12 12.26 0.62
CA LEU A 8 -1.26 12.72 1.70
C LEU A 8 -2.06 13.27 2.88
N GLN A 9 -3.37 13.39 2.75
CA GLN A 9 -4.21 13.96 3.80
C GLN A 9 -4.19 13.07 5.06
N GLY A 10 -3.92 13.69 6.21
CA GLY A 10 -3.86 13.00 7.50
C GLY A 10 -2.64 12.08 7.67
N LEU A 11 -1.57 12.27 6.88
CA LEU A 11 -0.27 11.64 7.16
C LEU A 11 0.50 12.47 8.18
N GLU A 12 0.80 11.88 9.34
CA GLU A 12 1.61 12.52 10.39
C GLU A 12 3.10 12.17 10.31
N GLY A 13 3.47 11.26 9.41
CA GLY A 13 4.84 10.80 9.23
C GLY A 13 4.98 9.83 8.05
N VAL A 14 6.12 9.16 8.00
CA VAL A 14 6.39 8.17 6.94
C VAL A 14 5.33 7.06 7.00
N THR A 15 4.66 6.84 5.88
CA THR A 15 3.50 5.96 5.75
C THR A 15 3.64 5.07 4.52
N LEU A 16 3.25 3.81 4.65
CA LEU A 16 3.12 2.89 3.53
C LEU A 16 1.73 3.02 2.92
N LEU A 17 1.64 3.51 1.70
CA LEU A 17 0.40 3.54 0.92
C LEU A 17 0.34 2.29 0.04
N VAL A 18 -0.72 1.51 0.14
CA VAL A 18 -0.92 0.30 -0.67
C VAL A 18 -2.14 0.47 -1.55
N PHE A 19 -1.97 0.23 -2.85
CA PHE A 19 -2.97 0.42 -3.89
C PHE A 19 -3.31 -0.91 -4.52
N PHE A 20 -4.61 -1.20 -4.58
CA PHE A 20 -5.17 -2.33 -5.28
C PHE A 20 -6.09 -1.85 -6.41
N THR A 21 -6.30 -2.70 -7.41
CA THR A 21 -7.19 -2.41 -8.54
C THR A 21 -8.06 -3.61 -8.84
N GLU A 22 -9.26 -3.39 -9.38
CA GLU A 22 -10.17 -4.46 -9.82
C GLU A 22 -9.55 -5.37 -10.89
N THR A 23 -8.73 -4.80 -11.78
CA THR A 23 -8.06 -5.54 -12.86
C THR A 23 -6.78 -6.23 -12.40
N GLY A 24 -6.51 -6.23 -11.09
CA GLY A 24 -5.30 -6.78 -10.50
C GLY A 24 -5.25 -8.31 -10.59
N CYS A 25 -4.06 -8.87 -10.75
CA CYS A 25 -3.88 -10.31 -10.64
C CYS A 25 -4.30 -10.82 -9.24
N SER A 26 -5.25 -11.76 -9.18
CA SER A 26 -5.81 -12.25 -7.91
C SER A 26 -4.78 -12.94 -7.02
N SER A 27 -3.83 -13.69 -7.60
CA SER A 27 -2.75 -14.32 -6.81
C SER A 27 -1.78 -13.27 -6.24
N CYS A 28 -1.51 -12.19 -6.98
CA CYS A 28 -0.74 -11.06 -6.47
C CYS A 28 -1.45 -10.41 -5.29
N ILE A 29 -2.74 -10.08 -5.44
CA ILE A 29 -3.55 -9.48 -4.37
C ILE A 29 -3.49 -10.34 -3.11
N ASN A 30 -3.75 -11.65 -3.23
CA ASN A 30 -3.74 -12.57 -2.09
C ASN A 30 -2.37 -12.64 -1.40
N ASN A 31 -1.28 -12.66 -2.18
CA ASN A 31 0.08 -12.67 -1.62
C ASN A 31 0.40 -11.37 -0.87
N GLU A 32 0.03 -10.22 -1.43
CA GLU A 32 0.24 -8.92 -0.79
C GLU A 32 -0.55 -8.83 0.52
N LEU A 33 -1.83 -9.24 0.51
CA LEU A 33 -2.66 -9.27 1.71
C LEU A 33 -2.11 -10.21 2.79
N LYS A 34 -1.57 -11.36 2.40
CA LYS A 34 -0.90 -12.26 3.35
C LYS A 34 0.27 -11.57 4.05
N ASN A 35 1.19 -10.96 3.28
CA ASN A 35 2.35 -10.27 3.82
C ASN A 35 1.94 -9.07 4.69
N ILE A 36 0.96 -8.30 4.25
CA ILE A 36 0.44 -7.16 5.00
C ILE A 36 -0.11 -7.59 6.36
N ASN A 37 -0.95 -8.63 6.38
CA ASN A 37 -1.52 -9.13 7.63
C ASN A 37 -0.45 -9.70 8.56
N GLU A 38 0.58 -10.36 8.01
CA GLU A 38 1.71 -10.90 8.76
C GLU A 38 2.54 -9.79 9.42
N TYR A 39 2.81 -8.70 8.71
CA TYR A 39 3.80 -7.71 9.13
C TYR A 39 3.22 -6.42 9.72
N PHE A 40 1.97 -6.05 9.40
CA PHE A 40 1.40 -4.75 9.73
C PHE A 40 0.17 -4.80 10.62
N GLY A 41 -0.21 -5.99 11.11
CA GLY A 41 -1.31 -6.12 12.08
C GLY A 41 -1.13 -5.25 13.34
N THR A 42 0.12 -4.88 13.68
CA THR A 42 0.47 -4.04 14.82
C THR A 42 0.83 -2.59 14.46
N PHE A 43 0.76 -2.20 13.17
CA PHE A 43 1.15 -0.86 12.69
C PHE A 43 0.04 -0.12 11.94
N PRO A 44 -1.21 -0.06 12.45
CA PRO A 44 -2.33 0.52 11.71
C PRO A 44 -2.15 2.01 11.36
N LYS A 45 -1.35 2.75 12.14
CA LYS A 45 -1.07 4.18 11.91
C LYS A 45 -0.06 4.46 10.79
N TYR A 46 0.71 3.46 10.38
CA TYR A 46 1.78 3.63 9.38
C TYR A 46 1.43 3.04 8.02
N ILE A 47 0.19 2.58 7.85
CA ILE A 47 -0.25 1.95 6.60
C ILE A 47 -1.64 2.46 6.22
N LYS A 48 -1.82 2.80 4.94
CA LYS A 48 -3.12 3.15 4.36
C LYS A 48 -3.37 2.31 3.12
N PHE A 49 -4.62 1.92 2.93
CA PHE A 49 -5.05 1.08 1.82
C PHE A 49 -6.01 1.83 0.93
N PHE A 50 -5.76 1.75 -0.37
CA PHE A 50 -6.56 2.36 -1.40
C PHE A 50 -6.98 1.32 -2.41
N TYR A 51 -8.22 1.41 -2.84
CA TYR A 51 -8.74 0.62 -3.93
C TYR A 51 -9.13 1.54 -5.08
N ILE A 52 -8.63 1.24 -6.26
CA ILE A 52 -8.86 2.02 -7.47
C ILE A 52 -9.87 1.24 -8.32
N GLY A 53 -11.10 1.74 -8.30
CA GLY A 53 -12.25 1.12 -8.95
C GLY A 53 -13.55 1.78 -8.51
N SER A 54 -14.60 1.61 -9.31
CA SER A 54 -15.87 2.35 -9.19
C SER A 54 -16.91 1.69 -8.27
N ILE A 55 -16.62 0.51 -7.70
CA ILE A 55 -17.64 -0.31 -7.04
C ILE A 55 -17.20 -0.69 -5.62
N GLU A 56 -17.88 -0.14 -4.61
CA GLU A 56 -17.72 -0.47 -3.18
C GLU A 56 -17.83 -1.98 -2.90
N GLU A 57 -18.66 -2.73 -3.64
CA GLU A 57 -18.88 -4.17 -3.42
C GLU A 57 -17.61 -5.04 -3.58
N GLN A 58 -16.64 -4.62 -4.40
CA GLN A 58 -15.38 -5.37 -4.54
C GLN A 58 -14.46 -5.23 -3.34
N GLN A 59 -14.57 -4.14 -2.56
CA GLN A 59 -13.86 -4.00 -1.29
C GLN A 59 -14.31 -5.08 -0.28
N TYR A 60 -15.59 -5.42 -0.30
CA TYR A 60 -16.16 -6.44 0.60
C TYR A 60 -15.82 -7.87 0.18
N LYS A 61 -15.76 -8.15 -1.13
CA LYS A 61 -15.57 -9.51 -1.64
C LYS A 61 -14.14 -10.04 -1.49
N TYR A 62 -13.13 -9.18 -1.55
CA TYR A 62 -11.72 -9.60 -1.53
C TYR A 62 -10.98 -9.37 -0.20
N TYR A 63 -11.39 -8.38 0.59
CA TYR A 63 -10.57 -7.89 1.71
C TYR A 63 -11.14 -8.20 3.10
N ASN A 64 -12.24 -8.97 3.16
CA ASN A 64 -12.79 -9.57 4.37
C ASN A 64 -12.93 -8.59 5.56
N LYS A 65 -13.26 -7.33 5.29
CA LYS A 65 -13.53 -6.23 6.25
C LYS A 65 -12.39 -5.84 7.21
N ARG A 66 -11.15 -6.32 7.04
CA ARG A 66 -10.11 -6.11 8.06
C ARG A 66 -9.35 -4.78 7.94
N LEU A 67 -9.38 -4.12 6.78
CA LEU A 67 -8.60 -2.93 6.52
C LEU A 67 -9.54 -1.82 5.99
N PRO A 68 -9.45 -0.58 6.51
CA PRO A 68 -10.19 0.53 5.93
C PRO A 68 -9.60 0.79 4.54
N ILE A 69 -10.38 0.52 3.51
CA ILE A 69 -9.98 0.72 2.12
C ILE A 69 -10.71 1.95 1.60
N GLU A 70 -9.97 2.99 1.27
CA GLU A 70 -10.52 4.17 0.64
C GLU A 70 -10.66 3.90 -0.88
N ALA A 71 -11.89 4.02 -1.40
CA ALA A 71 -12.12 3.96 -2.84
C ALA A 71 -11.65 5.27 -3.47
N LEU A 72 -10.88 5.18 -4.54
CA LEU A 72 -10.41 6.34 -5.27
C LEU A 72 -10.77 6.23 -6.74
N ASP A 73 -11.50 7.23 -7.22
CA ASP A 73 -11.69 7.46 -8.64
C ASP A 73 -10.53 8.31 -9.18
N ILE A 74 -9.42 7.63 -9.49
CA ILE A 74 -8.23 8.25 -10.07
C ILE A 74 -8.02 7.64 -11.44
N ASN A 75 -7.64 8.49 -12.41
CA ASN A 75 -7.00 8.00 -13.63
C ASN A 75 -5.87 7.03 -13.23
N LYS A 76 -5.74 5.90 -13.93
CA LYS A 76 -4.85 4.75 -13.61
C LYS A 76 -3.35 5.08 -13.46
N ASN A 77 -2.96 6.35 -13.56
CA ASN A 77 -1.62 6.89 -13.36
C ASN A 77 -1.58 7.63 -12.01
N LEU A 78 -1.09 6.96 -10.96
CA LEU A 78 -0.86 7.59 -9.64
C LEU A 78 0.34 8.54 -9.60
N LEU A 79 1.28 8.35 -10.52
CA LEU A 79 2.52 9.10 -10.67
C LEU A 79 2.69 9.39 -12.17
N ASN A 80 2.90 10.65 -12.60
CA ASN A 80 3.50 11.10 -13.88
C ASN A 80 3.58 10.09 -15.07
N GLY A 81 2.55 9.28 -15.31
CA GLY A 81 2.54 8.15 -16.25
C GLY A 81 3.40 6.91 -15.93
N TYR A 82 4.18 6.85 -14.85
CA TYR A 82 5.20 5.81 -14.63
C TYR A 82 4.68 4.48 -14.08
N VAL A 83 3.55 4.49 -13.38
CA VAL A 83 3.02 3.28 -12.73
C VAL A 83 1.63 3.00 -13.25
N ARG A 84 1.55 2.09 -14.23
CA ARG A 84 0.28 1.46 -14.63
C ARG A 84 -0.14 0.46 -13.54
N LEU A 85 -1.27 0.76 -12.92
CA LEU A 85 -1.85 0.01 -11.82
C LEU A 85 -2.63 -1.20 -12.36
N SER A 86 -1.88 -2.15 -12.90
CA SER A 86 -2.41 -3.45 -13.34
C SER A 86 -2.23 -4.54 -12.29
N ASN A 87 -1.37 -4.31 -11.30
CA ASN A 87 -1.09 -5.18 -10.16
C ASN A 87 -1.01 -4.30 -8.90
N PRO A 88 -1.13 -4.89 -7.70
CA PRO A 88 -0.93 -4.15 -6.46
C PRO A 88 0.38 -3.37 -6.44
N VAL A 89 0.35 -2.17 -5.86
CA VAL A 89 1.50 -1.29 -5.71
C VAL A 89 1.57 -0.81 -4.27
N ALA A 90 2.76 -0.81 -3.68
CA ALA A 90 3.02 -0.26 -2.36
C ALA A 90 4.08 0.84 -2.45
N MET A 91 3.89 1.95 -1.74
CA MET A 91 4.77 3.11 -1.74
C MET A 91 5.04 3.58 -0.32
N LEU A 92 6.31 3.73 0.05
CA LEU A 92 6.69 4.37 1.30
C LEU A 92 6.87 5.87 1.07
N VAL A 93 6.09 6.68 1.76
CA VAL A 93 5.99 8.12 1.48
C VAL A 93 6.03 8.95 2.76
N ASP A 94 6.54 10.18 2.69
CA ASP A 94 6.36 11.17 3.77
C ASP A 94 5.13 12.07 3.55
N PRO A 95 4.75 12.90 4.53
CA PRO A 95 3.67 13.88 4.37
C PRO A 95 3.91 14.94 3.30
N SER A 96 5.16 15.14 2.85
CA SER A 96 5.49 16.06 1.74
C SER A 96 5.29 15.42 0.37
N GLY A 97 5.00 14.12 0.31
CA GLY A 97 4.81 13.37 -0.94
C GLY A 97 6.11 12.88 -1.57
N ASN A 98 7.22 12.89 -0.83
CA ASN A 98 8.45 12.22 -1.24
C ASN A 98 8.25 10.71 -1.15
N ILE A 99 8.77 9.98 -2.14
CA ILE A 99 8.67 8.53 -2.23
C ILE A 99 10.05 7.97 -1.95
N PHE A 100 10.19 7.18 -0.89
CA PHE A 100 11.46 6.54 -0.52
C PHE A 100 11.61 5.17 -1.14
N GLU A 101 10.50 4.44 -1.26
CA GLU A 101 10.47 3.07 -1.76
C GLU A 101 9.18 2.84 -2.55
N LEU A 102 9.27 2.05 -3.62
CA LEU A 102 8.16 1.66 -4.48
C LEU A 102 8.26 0.16 -4.76
N HIS A 103 7.16 -0.54 -4.57
CA HIS A 103 7.01 -1.95 -4.89
C HIS A 103 5.81 -2.15 -5.79
N LYS A 104 5.97 -2.97 -6.83
CA LYS A 104 4.88 -3.45 -7.66
C LYS A 104 4.86 -4.96 -7.57
N ALA A 105 3.70 -5.53 -7.25
CA ALA A 105 3.55 -6.97 -7.13
C ALA A 105 3.82 -7.66 -8.47
N ASP A 106 4.64 -8.71 -8.39
CA ASP A 106 5.03 -9.56 -9.51
C ASP A 106 4.21 -10.86 -9.46
N THR A 107 3.72 -11.30 -10.62
CA THR A 107 2.93 -12.53 -10.78
C THR A 107 3.76 -13.80 -10.59
N ILE A 108 5.08 -13.72 -10.76
CA ILE A 108 5.99 -14.86 -10.72
C ILE A 108 6.78 -14.87 -9.41
N ASN A 109 7.22 -13.70 -8.93
CA ASN A 109 8.18 -13.61 -7.84
C ASN A 109 7.60 -13.10 -6.52
N HIS A 110 6.74 -13.91 -5.89
CA HIS A 110 6.15 -13.61 -4.58
C HIS A 110 7.18 -13.38 -3.45
N LYS A 111 8.43 -13.88 -3.60
CA LYS A 111 9.50 -13.66 -2.62
C LYS A 111 9.95 -12.20 -2.57
N LEU A 112 9.84 -11.45 -3.68
CA LEU A 112 10.17 -10.02 -3.70
C LEU A 112 9.18 -9.22 -2.85
N SER A 113 7.88 -9.50 -2.99
CA SER A 113 6.86 -8.91 -2.13
C SER A 113 7.14 -9.15 -0.65
N ASN A 114 7.41 -10.40 -0.27
CA ASN A 114 7.72 -10.74 1.11
C ASN A 114 8.94 -9.97 1.64
N ARG A 115 10.01 -9.91 0.86
CA ARG A 115 11.23 -9.18 1.23
C ARG A 115 10.97 -7.69 1.40
N PHE A 116 10.17 -7.10 0.50
CA PHE A 116 9.76 -5.71 0.59
C PHE A 116 9.02 -5.43 1.91
N TYR A 117 7.93 -6.15 2.17
CA TYR A 117 7.12 -5.91 3.38
C TYR A 117 7.90 -6.17 4.67
N LYS A 118 8.72 -7.23 4.71
CA LYS A 118 9.59 -7.52 5.86
C LYS A 118 10.54 -6.34 6.15
N ARG A 119 11.17 -5.77 5.10
CA ARG A 119 12.09 -4.63 5.24
C ARG A 119 11.36 -3.39 5.76
N ILE A 120 10.18 -3.07 5.21
CA ILE A 120 9.38 -1.92 5.67
C ILE A 120 8.92 -2.10 7.11
N ALA A 121 8.51 -3.31 7.49
CA ALA A 121 8.12 -3.61 8.87
C ALA A 121 9.30 -3.47 9.85
N SER A 122 10.51 -3.92 9.48
CA SER A 122 11.72 -3.68 10.26
C SER A 122 12.00 -2.17 10.43
N PHE A 123 11.79 -1.37 9.38
CA PHE A 123 11.93 0.08 9.45
C PHE A 123 10.91 0.71 10.42
N PHE A 124 9.62 0.34 10.38
CA PHE A 124 8.63 0.87 11.31
C PHE A 124 8.86 0.41 12.76
N ASN A 125 9.36 -0.80 12.96
CA ASN A 125 9.82 -1.25 14.29
C ASN A 125 10.91 -0.34 14.84
N TYR A 126 11.93 -0.02 14.04
CA TYR A 126 12.99 0.89 14.43
C TYR A 126 12.47 2.28 14.81
N LEU A 127 11.53 2.84 14.03
CA LEU A 127 10.92 4.14 14.33
C LEU A 127 10.12 4.13 15.65
N ASN A 128 9.44 3.02 15.97
CA ASN A 128 8.69 2.91 17.22
C ASN A 128 9.60 2.76 18.44
N CYS A 129 10.67 1.95 18.34
CA CYS A 129 11.65 1.82 19.42
C CYS A 129 12.36 3.15 19.71
N SER A 130 12.68 3.92 18.66
CA SER A 130 13.39 5.20 18.80
C SER A 130 12.54 6.31 19.44
N LYS A 131 11.21 6.19 19.42
CA LYS A 131 10.29 7.14 20.09
C LYS A 131 10.01 6.81 21.56
N ALA A 132 10.42 5.63 22.02
CA ALA A 132 10.27 5.18 23.40
C ALA A 132 11.55 5.39 24.24
N SER A 133 12.59 5.97 23.63
CA SER A 133 13.89 6.31 24.24
C SER A 133 13.94 7.81 24.51
#